data_AF-A0A497VGU6-F1
#
_entry.id   AF-A0A497VGU6-F1
#
_cell.length_a   1.000
_cell.length_b   1.000
_cell.length_c   1.000
_cell.angle_alpha   90.00
_cell.angle_beta   90.00
_cell.angle_gamma   90.00
#
_symmetry.space_group_name_H-M   'P 1'
#
loop_
_entity.id
_entity.type
_entity.pdbx_description
1 polymer ?
#
loop_
_entity_poly.entity_id
_entity_poly.type
_entity_poly.pdbx_seq_one_letter_code
_entity_poly.pdbx_strand_id
1 'polypeptide(L)'
;MTWNFLQPRNLAVITTNRVVAGENEVLHVSHDEDDGGWQFLDGAAFAEADALVVGLGRMIDSDPTLAELADLPEGFVAKRRSKSDAWVRERRV
;
A
#
# COMPACT_ATOMS: atom_id res chain seq x y z
N MET A 1 3.71 -15.90 -8.39
CA MET A 1 3.91 -14.48 -8.76
C MET A 1 5.37 -14.15 -8.60
N THR A 2 5.93 -13.35 -9.50
CA THR A 2 7.32 -12.86 -9.40
C THR A 2 7.33 -11.62 -8.51
N TRP A 3 8.35 -11.51 -7.65
CA TRP A 3 8.57 -10.30 -6.85
C TRP A 3 9.14 -9.20 -7.74
N ASN A 4 8.37 -8.12 -7.94
CA ASN A 4 8.70 -7.06 -8.90
C ASN A 4 9.19 -5.76 -8.24
N PHE A 5 9.19 -5.69 -6.92
CA PHE A 5 9.71 -4.53 -6.19
C PHE A 5 11.23 -4.58 -6.11
N LEU A 6 11.86 -3.41 -6.17
CA LEU A 6 13.30 -3.26 -5.89
C LEU A 6 13.59 -3.41 -4.40
N GLN A 7 12.62 -3.06 -3.55
CA GLN A 7 12.71 -3.15 -2.11
C GLN A 7 12.57 -4.61 -1.63
N PRO A 8 13.17 -4.97 -0.48
CA PRO A 8 13.06 -6.31 0.06
C PRO A 8 11.66 -6.58 0.62
N ARG A 9 11.26 -7.85 0.68
CA ARG A 9 9.92 -8.26 1.19
C ARG A 9 9.64 -7.82 2.64
N ASN A 10 10.68 -7.61 3.45
CA ASN A 10 10.55 -7.16 4.84
C ASN A 10 10.64 -5.64 5.00
N LEU A 11 10.63 -4.86 3.91
CA LEU A 11 10.49 -3.41 3.98
C LEU A 11 9.25 -3.05 4.81
N ALA A 12 9.40 -2.10 5.73
CA ALA A 12 8.30 -1.62 6.55
C ALA A 12 7.25 -0.90 5.70
N VAL A 13 5.98 -1.24 5.94
CA VAL A 13 4.81 -0.62 5.34
C VAL A 13 3.84 -0.26 6.44
N ILE A 14 3.36 0.99 6.43
CA ILE A 14 2.28 1.44 7.32
C ILE A 14 0.95 1.01 6.73
N THR A 15 0.10 0.41 7.55
CA THR A 15 -1.25 -0.02 7.18
C THR A 15 -2.17 0.05 8.41
N THR A 16 -3.38 -0.48 8.32
CA THR A 16 -4.34 -0.53 9.43
C THR A 16 -4.69 -1.97 9.82
N ASN A 17 -5.09 -2.16 11.08
CA ASN A 17 -5.55 -3.45 11.61
C ASN A 17 -6.61 -4.14 10.73
N ARG A 18 -7.62 -3.41 10.27
CA ARG A 18 -8.69 -3.88 9.38
C ARG A 18 -8.18 -4.38 8.02
N VAL A 19 -7.15 -3.73 7.45
CA VAL A 19 -6.54 -4.19 6.19
C VAL A 19 -5.77 -5.48 6.42
N VAL A 20 -5.01 -5.54 7.52
CA VAL A 20 -4.24 -6.75 7.88
C VAL A 20 -5.15 -7.93 8.25
N ALA A 21 -6.30 -7.65 8.87
CA ALA A 21 -7.33 -8.63 9.19
C ALA A 21 -8.14 -9.09 7.96
N GLY A 22 -7.99 -8.42 6.81
CA GLY A 22 -8.74 -8.71 5.59
C GLY A 22 -10.20 -8.23 5.62
N GLU A 23 -10.55 -7.37 6.57
CA GLU A 23 -11.88 -6.78 6.69
C GLU A 23 -12.11 -5.72 5.61
N ASN A 24 -11.06 -4.95 5.28
CA ASN A 24 -11.09 -3.91 4.26
C ASN A 24 -10.02 -4.12 3.19
N GLU A 25 -10.33 -3.66 1.98
CA GLU A 25 -9.41 -3.67 0.85
C GLU A 25 -8.44 -2.49 0.89
N VAL A 26 -7.25 -2.64 0.31
CA VAL A 26 -6.36 -1.50 0.07
C VAL A 26 -6.92 -0.68 -1.08
N LEU A 27 -7.31 0.56 -0.83
CA LEU A 27 -7.88 1.48 -1.82
C LEU A 27 -7.01 2.72 -2.05
N HIS A 28 -6.04 2.96 -1.17
CA HIS A 28 -5.11 4.07 -1.21
C HIS A 28 -3.70 3.59 -0.89
N VAL A 29 -2.75 3.87 -1.79
CA VAL A 29 -1.34 3.58 -1.60
C VAL A 29 -0.55 4.87 -1.74
N SER A 30 0.40 5.12 -0.84
CA SER A 30 1.33 6.24 -0.90
C SER A 30 2.77 5.73 -0.87
N HIS A 31 3.62 6.30 -1.71
CA HIS A 31 5.07 6.14 -1.65
C HIS A 31 5.65 7.51 -1.33
N ASP A 32 6.07 7.68 -0.08
CA ASP A 32 6.45 8.98 0.46
C ASP A 32 7.76 9.51 -0.15
N GLU A 33 7.86 10.83 -0.33
CA GLU A 33 9.05 11.48 -0.91
C GLU A 33 10.13 11.71 0.16
N ASP A 34 9.75 11.84 1.43
CA ASP A 34 10.67 12.22 2.51
C ASP A 34 11.58 11.05 2.95
N ASP A 35 11.03 9.83 3.00
CA ASP A 35 11.72 8.64 3.51
C ASP A 35 11.62 7.39 2.61
N GLY A 36 10.97 7.49 1.44
CA GLY A 36 10.70 6.34 0.57
C GLY A 36 9.74 5.33 1.20
N GLY A 37 9.01 5.74 2.24
CA GLY A 37 8.11 4.92 3.02
C GLY A 37 6.85 4.56 2.25
N TRP A 38 6.33 3.37 2.54
CA TRP A 38 5.11 2.87 1.90
C TRP A 38 3.95 2.87 2.87
N GLN A 39 2.79 3.33 2.39
CA GLN A 39 1.53 3.27 3.12
C GLN A 39 0.46 2.57 2.28
N PHE A 40 -0.22 1.59 2.85
CA PHE A 40 -1.24 0.77 2.18
C PHE A 40 -2.51 0.80 3.02
N LEU A 41 -3.49 1.60 2.60
CA LEU A 41 -4.65 2.00 3.40
C LEU A 41 -5.97 1.70 2.67
N ASP A 42 -7.06 1.61 3.42
CA ASP A 42 -8.43 1.45 2.90
C ASP A 42 -9.08 2.77 2.47
N GLY A 43 -8.36 3.89 2.58
CA GLY A 43 -8.86 5.23 2.24
C GLY A 43 -9.82 5.83 3.27
N ALA A 44 -10.11 5.12 4.36
CA ALA A 44 -10.92 5.62 5.46
C ALA A 44 -10.06 6.31 6.51
N ALA A 45 -10.67 7.19 7.31
CA ALA A 45 -10.04 7.67 8.53
C ALA A 45 -9.85 6.53 9.54
N PHE A 46 -8.73 6.56 10.25
CA PHE A 46 -8.38 5.61 11.31
C PHE A 46 -7.65 6.35 12.44
N ALA A 47 -7.69 5.80 13.65
CA ALA A 47 -6.92 6.34 14.77
C ALA A 47 -5.48 5.82 14.69
N GLU A 48 -4.51 6.56 15.24
CA GLU A 48 -3.11 6.12 15.29
C GLU A 48 -2.95 4.73 15.95
N ALA A 49 -3.79 4.42 16.94
CA ALA A 49 -3.83 3.12 17.60
C ALA A 49 -4.24 1.94 16.68
N ASP A 50 -4.88 2.23 15.54
CA ASP A 50 -5.23 1.24 14.52
C ASP A 50 -4.11 1.03 13.50
N ALA A 51 -3.09 1.91 13.51
CA ALA A 51 -1.97 1.83 12.58
C ALA A 51 -1.06 0.65 12.94
N LEU A 52 -0.63 -0.08 11.92
CA LEU A 52 0.29 -1.19 12.04
C LEU A 52 1.46 -1.00 11.08
N VAL A 53 2.62 -1.53 11.48
CA VAL A 53 3.77 -1.70 10.60
C VAL A 53 3.91 -3.18 10.26
N VAL A 54 3.91 -3.49 8.97
CA VAL A 54 4.07 -4.86 8.44
C VAL A 54 5.13 -4.89 7.36
N GLY A 55 5.57 -6.09 6.97
CA GLY A 55 6.44 -6.25 5.81
C GLY A 55 5.66 -6.09 4.50
N LEU A 56 6.24 -5.40 3.51
CA LEU A 56 5.67 -5.22 2.18
C LEU A 56 5.22 -6.55 1.56
N GLY A 57 6.03 -7.60 1.71
CA GLY A 57 5.71 -8.94 1.25
C GLY A 57 4.39 -9.48 1.82
N ARG A 58 4.07 -9.18 3.09
CA ARG A 58 2.80 -9.60 3.70
C ARG A 58 1.60 -8.93 3.01
N MET A 59 1.75 -7.66 2.62
CA MET A 59 0.69 -6.94 1.91
C MET A 59 0.47 -7.53 0.53
N ILE A 60 1.54 -7.81 -0.23
CA ILE A 60 1.45 -8.42 -1.56
C ILE A 60 0.90 -9.85 -1.49
N ASP A 61 1.26 -10.63 -0.46
CA ASP A 61 0.72 -11.98 -0.27
C ASP A 61 -0.80 -11.96 0.02
N SER A 62 -1.29 -10.93 0.73
CA SER A 62 -2.71 -10.73 1.03
C SER A 62 -3.50 -10.17 -0.17
N ASP A 63 -2.88 -9.26 -0.93
CA ASP A 63 -3.46 -8.66 -2.12
C ASP A 63 -2.42 -8.56 -3.26
N PRO A 64 -2.39 -9.56 -4.14
CA PRO A 64 -1.43 -9.59 -5.24
C PRO A 64 -1.57 -8.48 -6.27
N THR A 65 -2.72 -7.80 -6.35
CA THR A 65 -2.93 -6.67 -7.28
C THR A 65 -2.03 -5.48 -6.95
N LEU A 66 -1.52 -5.43 -5.72
CA LEU A 66 -0.56 -4.42 -5.27
C LEU A 66 0.80 -4.53 -5.98
N ALA A 67 1.13 -5.70 -6.55
CA ALA A 67 2.35 -5.88 -7.32
C ALA A 67 2.40 -5.01 -8.59
N GLU A 68 1.25 -4.52 -9.07
CA GLU A 68 1.17 -3.55 -10.17
C GLU A 68 1.79 -2.20 -9.82
N LEU A 69 1.92 -1.87 -8.52
CA LEU A 69 2.46 -0.60 -8.04
C LEU A 69 3.96 -0.67 -7.72
N ALA A 70 4.66 -1.75 -8.10
CA ALA A 70 6.10 -1.90 -7.86
C ALA A 70 6.97 -0.81 -8.49
N ASP A 71 6.43 -0.12 -9.51
CA ASP A 71 7.04 0.98 -10.24
C ASP A 71 6.52 2.36 -9.80
N LEU A 72 5.68 2.45 -8.76
CA LEU A 72 5.15 3.72 -8.28
C LEU A 72 6.31 4.60 -7.77
N PRO A 73 6.54 5.80 -8.34
CA PRO A 73 7.64 6.65 -7.90
C PRO A 73 7.43 7.18 -6.47
N GLU A 74 8.51 7.56 -5.80
CA GLU A 74 8.44 8.34 -4.56
C GLU A 74 7.72 9.67 -4.83
N GLY A 75 6.97 10.15 -3.83
CA GLY A 75 6.10 11.32 -3.96
C GLY A 75 4.82 11.09 -4.76
N PHE A 76 4.44 9.84 -5.04
CA PHE A 76 3.18 9.52 -5.71
C PHE A 76 2.21 8.77 -4.80
N VAL A 77 0.93 8.92 -5.13
CA VAL A 77 -0.14 8.09 -4.56
C VAL A 77 -0.89 7.36 -5.67
N ALA A 78 -1.45 6.21 -5.32
CA ALA A 78 -2.32 5.43 -6.18
C ALA A 78 -3.65 5.15 -5.46
N LYS A 79 -4.77 5.42 -6.14
CA LYS A 79 -6.12 5.26 -5.59
C LYS A 79 -6.96 4.36 -6.50
N ARG A 80 -7.87 3.57 -5.92
CA ARG A 80 -8.87 2.79 -6.66
C ARG A 80 -10.19 2.71 -5.89
N ARG A 81 -11.26 2.27 -6.56
CA ARG A 81 -12.60 2.15 -5.95
C ARG A 81 -12.85 0.78 -5.32
N SER A 82 -12.24 -0.28 -5.85
CA SER A 82 -12.29 -1.65 -5.35
C SER A 82 -11.06 -2.43 -5.81
N LYS A 83 -10.83 -3.65 -5.29
CA LYS A 83 -9.78 -4.55 -5.79
C LYS A 83 -9.83 -4.84 -7.29
N SER A 84 -11.00 -4.75 -7.91
CA SER A 84 -11.20 -4.99 -9.35
C SER A 84 -11.01 -3.75 -10.23
N ASP A 85 -10.91 -2.56 -9.64
CA ASP A 85 -10.71 -1.32 -10.40
C ASP A 85 -9.22 -1.05 -10.62
N ALA A 86 -8.90 -0.45 -11.77
CA ALA A 86 -7.56 0.02 -12.07
C ALA A 86 -7.12 1.13 -11.10
N TRP A 87 -5.80 1.16 -10.82
CA TRP A 87 -5.17 2.22 -10.05
C TRP A 87 -5.12 3.54 -10.83
N VAL A 88 -5.55 4.62 -10.19
CA VAL A 88 -5.32 6.00 -10.64
C VAL A 88 -4.11 6.52 -9.88
N ARG A 89 -3.04 6.84 -10.61
CA ARG A 89 -1.76 7.33 -10.05
C ARG A 89 -1.66 8.84 -10.21
N GLU A 90 -1.25 9.54 -9.16
CA GLU A 90 -1.08 10.99 -9.16
C GLU A 90 0.14 11.38 -8.32
N ARG A 91 0.83 12.45 -8.72
CA ARG A 91 1.90 13.04 -7.91
C ARG A 91 1.25 13.72 -6.70
N ARG A 92 1.77 13.44 -5.52
CA ARG A 92 1.43 14.15 -4.28
C ARG A 92 2.01 15.56 -4.40
N VAL A 93 1.11 16.54 -4.47
CA VAL A 93 1.42 18.00 -4.51
C VAL A 93 1.33 18.61 -3.13
#